data_AF-A0A6S7J8A6-F1
#
_entry.id   AF-A0A6S7J8A6-F1
#
_cell.length_a   1.000
_cell.length_b   1.000
_cell.length_c   1.000
_cell.angle_alpha   90.00
_cell.angle_beta   90.00
_cell.angle_gamma   90.00
#
_symmetry.space_group_name_H-M   'P 1'
#
loop_
_entity.id
_entity.type
_entity.pdbx_description
1 polymer ?
#
loop_
_entity_poly.entity_id
_entity_poly.type
_entity_poly.pdbx_seq_one_letter_code
_entity_poly.pdbx_strand_id
1 'polypeptide(L)'
;MIKCPDCHRLIKRYKRDSHHCGMTKCLICKEYTRPGDHRCYMQPVGKRNEGLSDSDDSSEHPEDDVTEGGYDQMLFFDFECRQENGNHEPNLCVIQNEAGDEWVFEGDNTRNEFCEWLFQKERANCVVMAHNFQGYDSYFILQYLRENGVKYDVIMRGAKVLSLSVDMFKIKFIDSLNFIPMRLADFPKTFGIDELAKGYFPHLFNKKENENYVGPIPPTPYYNPNGMSPTAKEKFLDWHRNLKDNEYVFNFKEEILAYCRSNVDILRRCCLEFRELFRNVTDIDPFEKCLTIASACNLVYRTNYLEENTIAIIPPRGYCPENVQSLLAQKWLSYTAERNEIDIQHNRNGGEKRVGRYLLNGYHEETHGL
;
A
#
# COMPACT_ATOMS: atom_id res chain seq x y z
N MET A 1 -33.10 -12.81 -12.03
CA MET A 1 -32.71 -11.99 -13.20
C MET A 1 -33.94 -11.72 -14.05
N ILE A 2 -33.98 -10.63 -14.82
CA ILE A 2 -35.01 -10.28 -15.82
C ILE A 2 -34.27 -9.95 -17.12
N LYS A 3 -34.81 -10.37 -18.26
CA LYS A 3 -34.25 -10.03 -19.58
C LYS A 3 -34.82 -8.69 -20.03
N CYS A 4 -33.95 -7.75 -20.43
CA CYS A 4 -34.39 -6.50 -21.04
C CYS A 4 -35.07 -6.78 -22.39
N PRO A 5 -36.26 -6.24 -22.68
CA PRO A 5 -36.90 -6.43 -23.98
C PRO A 5 -36.12 -5.75 -25.11
N ASP A 6 -35.42 -4.64 -24.83
CA ASP A 6 -34.76 -3.83 -25.86
C ASP A 6 -33.32 -4.27 -26.16
N CYS A 7 -32.49 -4.48 -25.13
CA CYS A 7 -31.09 -4.94 -25.33
C CYS A 7 -30.85 -6.42 -25.04
N HIS A 8 -31.89 -7.16 -24.64
CA HIS A 8 -31.82 -8.60 -24.34
C HIS A 8 -30.83 -9.02 -23.23
N ARG A 9 -30.25 -8.06 -22.51
CA ARG A 9 -29.33 -8.31 -21.39
C ARG A 9 -30.06 -8.84 -20.16
N LEU A 10 -29.41 -9.73 -19.42
CA LEU A 10 -29.90 -10.23 -18.13
C LEU A 10 -29.58 -9.21 -17.02
N ILE A 11 -30.61 -8.73 -16.34
CA ILE A 11 -30.55 -7.71 -15.29
C ILE A 11 -30.97 -8.34 -13.95
N LYS A 12 -30.31 -7.98 -12.84
CA LYS A 12 -30.78 -8.36 -11.50
C LYS A 12 -32.13 -7.69 -11.22
N ARG A 13 -33.08 -8.42 -10.60
CA ARG A 13 -34.47 -7.94 -10.43
C ARG A 13 -34.57 -6.55 -9.78
N TYR A 14 -33.70 -6.26 -8.81
CA TYR A 14 -33.66 -4.99 -8.09
C TYR A 14 -32.96 -3.84 -8.85
N LYS A 15 -32.17 -4.12 -9.90
CA LYS A 15 -31.52 -3.09 -10.75
C LYS A 15 -32.33 -2.81 -12.03
N ARG A 16 -33.64 -3.10 -12.03
CA ARG A 16 -34.51 -2.92 -13.20
C ARG A 16 -34.64 -1.44 -13.57
N ASP A 17 -34.85 -0.59 -12.57
CA ASP A 17 -35.12 0.84 -12.78
C ASP A 17 -33.84 1.63 -13.05
N SER A 18 -32.68 1.12 -12.62
CA SER A 18 -31.35 1.67 -12.89
C SER A 18 -30.72 1.12 -14.18
N HIS A 19 -31.48 0.43 -15.03
CA HIS A 19 -30.98 -0.14 -16.27
C HIS A 19 -31.07 0.87 -17.42
N HIS A 20 -29.91 1.28 -17.94
CA HIS A 20 -29.82 2.11 -19.13
C HIS A 20 -29.50 1.24 -20.35
N CYS A 21 -30.51 1.06 -21.21
CA CYS A 21 -30.41 0.22 -22.40
C CYS A 21 -29.31 0.74 -23.36
N GLY A 22 -28.42 -0.15 -23.81
CA GLY A 22 -27.32 0.22 -24.71
C GLY A 22 -26.22 1.08 -24.08
N MET A 23 -26.25 1.31 -22.77
CA MET A 23 -25.23 2.07 -22.04
C MET A 23 -24.48 1.18 -21.03
N THR A 24 -23.27 1.60 -20.72
CA THR A 24 -22.41 1.02 -19.68
C THR A 24 -22.07 2.11 -18.67
N LYS A 25 -22.15 1.78 -17.38
CA LYS A 25 -21.69 2.67 -16.32
C LYS A 25 -20.16 2.69 -16.32
N CYS A 26 -19.55 3.85 -16.46
CA CYS A 26 -18.13 4.00 -16.24
C CYS A 26 -17.81 3.86 -14.74
N LEU A 27 -16.84 3.03 -14.38
CA LEU A 27 -16.50 2.84 -12.96
C LEU A 27 -15.78 4.04 -12.36
N ILE A 28 -15.22 4.92 -13.19
CA ILE A 28 -14.40 6.06 -12.79
C ILE A 28 -15.26 7.31 -12.59
N CYS A 29 -15.91 7.81 -13.65
CA CYS A 29 -16.78 8.99 -13.57
C CYS A 29 -18.22 8.67 -13.15
N LYS A 30 -18.58 7.38 -13.00
CA LYS A 30 -19.92 6.88 -12.64
C LYS A 30 -21.06 7.22 -13.64
N GLU A 31 -20.77 7.89 -14.74
CA GLU A 31 -21.74 8.18 -15.81
C GLU A 31 -22.12 6.94 -16.62
N TYR A 32 -23.36 6.90 -17.11
CA TYR A 32 -23.82 5.90 -18.06
C TYR A 32 -23.61 6.40 -19.49
N THR A 33 -22.76 5.71 -20.24
CA THR A 33 -22.36 6.13 -21.59
C THR A 33 -22.53 5.01 -22.60
N ARG A 34 -22.64 5.35 -23.87
CA ARG A 34 -22.61 4.36 -24.95
C ARG A 34 -21.21 3.74 -25.05
N PRO A 35 -21.10 2.42 -25.32
CA PRO A 35 -19.82 1.81 -25.67
C PRO A 35 -19.19 2.53 -26.88
N GLY A 36 -17.89 2.82 -26.79
CA GLY A 36 -17.11 3.46 -27.87
C GLY A 36 -17.05 5.00 -27.86
N ASP A 37 -18.07 5.68 -27.33
CA ASP A 37 -18.11 7.16 -27.32
C ASP A 37 -17.59 7.77 -26.01
N HIS A 38 -17.36 6.95 -24.99
CA HIS A 38 -16.98 7.44 -23.67
C HIS A 38 -15.53 7.93 -23.62
N ARG A 39 -15.37 9.23 -23.36
CA ARG A 39 -14.08 9.83 -22.99
C ARG A 39 -14.06 10.03 -21.49
N CYS A 40 -13.34 9.17 -20.79
CA CYS A 40 -13.17 9.29 -19.36
C CYS A 40 -11.96 10.16 -19.04
N TYR A 41 -12.05 10.91 -17.95
CA TYR A 41 -10.97 11.73 -17.43
C TYR A 41 -10.76 11.44 -15.95
N MET A 42 -9.56 11.72 -15.45
CA MET A 42 -9.29 11.68 -14.03
C MET A 42 -10.24 12.65 -13.31
N GLN A 43 -10.85 12.16 -12.23
CA GLN A 43 -11.85 12.91 -11.49
C GLN A 43 -11.18 13.67 -10.33
N PRO A 44 -11.46 14.98 -10.19
CA PRO A 44 -11.14 15.71 -8.98
C PRO A 44 -11.76 15.03 -7.76
N VAL A 45 -11.07 15.08 -6.63
CA VAL A 45 -11.65 14.62 -5.36
C VAL A 45 -12.44 15.80 -4.80
N GLY A 46 -13.76 15.82 -5.03
CA GLY A 46 -14.60 16.90 -4.53
C GLY A 46 -14.60 16.96 -3.00
N LYS A 47 -14.60 18.18 -2.43
CA LYS A 47 -15.20 18.41 -1.11
C LYS A 47 -16.69 18.06 -1.28
N ARG A 48 -17.16 16.98 -0.66
CA ARG A 48 -18.52 16.47 -0.85
C ARG A 48 -19.54 17.60 -0.76
N ASN A 49 -20.37 17.76 -1.79
CA ASN A 49 -21.66 18.39 -1.62
C ASN A 49 -22.50 17.45 -0.74
N GLU A 50 -22.81 17.89 0.48
CA GLU A 50 -23.85 17.27 1.30
C GLU A 50 -25.16 17.25 0.48
N GLY A 51 -25.61 16.06 0.04
CA GLY A 51 -26.92 15.98 -0.61
C GLY A 51 -27.24 14.77 -1.50
N LEU A 52 -26.32 13.87 -1.81
CA LEU A 52 -26.65 12.69 -2.64
C LEU A 52 -26.14 11.41 -2.00
N SER A 53 -27.01 10.81 -1.19
CA SER A 53 -26.92 9.41 -0.76
C SER A 53 -27.17 8.51 -1.96
N ASP A 54 -26.12 7.95 -2.56
CA ASP A 54 -26.27 6.81 -3.45
C ASP A 54 -25.57 5.60 -2.85
N SER A 55 -26.41 4.74 -2.29
CA SER A 55 -26.11 3.42 -1.79
C SER A 55 -25.55 2.50 -2.89
N ASP A 56 -24.44 1.85 -2.55
CA ASP A 56 -24.16 0.45 -2.86
C ASP A 56 -23.83 0.07 -4.33
N ASP A 57 -22.53 0.01 -4.65
CA ASP A 57 -21.97 -1.00 -5.57
C ASP A 57 -20.45 -1.10 -5.32
N SER A 58 -20.08 -1.87 -4.30
CA SER A 58 -18.72 -2.36 -4.09
C SER A 58 -18.33 -3.28 -5.26
N SER A 59 -17.60 -2.73 -6.24
CA SER A 59 -16.84 -3.54 -7.20
C SER A 59 -15.70 -2.74 -7.84
N GLU A 60 -14.48 -3.20 -7.53
CA GLU A 60 -13.27 -3.17 -8.37
C GLU A 60 -12.64 -1.80 -8.72
N HIS A 61 -12.50 -0.93 -7.72
CA HIS A 61 -11.36 0.01 -7.65
C HIS A 61 -10.67 -0.15 -6.29
N PRO A 62 -9.46 -0.74 -6.20
CA PRO A 62 -8.76 -0.93 -4.93
C PRO A 62 -8.28 0.37 -4.27
N GLU A 63 -8.49 1.54 -4.88
CA GLU A 63 -7.89 2.81 -4.44
C GLU A 63 -8.88 3.82 -3.86
N ASP A 64 -10.20 3.60 -3.99
CA ASP A 64 -11.22 4.59 -3.59
C ASP A 64 -12.29 4.03 -2.63
N ASP A 65 -12.05 2.91 -1.93
CA ASP A 65 -12.93 2.48 -0.83
C ASP A 65 -12.63 3.32 0.42
N VAL A 66 -13.09 4.58 0.35
CA VAL A 66 -12.94 5.58 1.40
C VAL A 66 -13.97 5.26 2.47
N THR A 67 -13.54 4.57 3.52
CA THR A 67 -14.32 4.47 4.76
C THR A 67 -14.62 5.89 5.26
N GLU A 68 -15.91 6.20 5.38
CA GLU A 68 -16.37 7.46 5.95
C GLU A 68 -15.97 7.53 7.44
N GLY A 69 -15.19 8.55 7.78
CA GLY A 69 -14.75 8.84 9.14
C GLY A 69 -13.31 8.44 9.38
N GLY A 70 -12.48 9.45 9.70
CA GLY A 70 -11.08 9.27 10.07
C GLY A 70 -10.91 8.32 11.26
N TYR A 71 -9.65 7.96 11.50
CA TYR A 71 -9.25 7.15 12.65
C TYR A 71 -9.14 8.03 13.90
N ASP A 72 -9.50 7.46 15.06
CA ASP A 72 -9.51 8.20 16.33
C ASP A 72 -8.11 8.37 16.92
N GLN A 73 -7.18 7.48 16.57
CA GLN A 73 -5.83 7.47 17.12
C GLN A 73 -4.82 6.81 16.17
N MET A 74 -3.56 7.20 16.30
CA MET A 74 -2.42 6.50 15.72
C MET A 74 -1.58 5.80 16.80
N LEU A 75 -1.16 4.58 16.50
CA LEU A 75 -0.27 3.78 17.33
C LEU A 75 1.00 3.44 16.55
N PHE A 76 2.13 3.40 17.23
CA PHE A 76 3.44 3.13 16.65
C PHE A 76 4.09 1.99 17.41
N PHE A 77 4.59 0.97 16.72
CA PHE A 77 5.18 -0.19 17.39
C PHE A 77 6.41 -0.71 16.67
N ASP A 78 7.20 -1.49 17.41
CA ASP A 78 8.36 -2.23 16.91
C ASP A 78 8.45 -3.57 17.65
N PHE A 79 8.86 -4.62 16.94
CA PHE A 79 9.17 -5.92 17.54
C PHE A 79 10.68 -6.13 17.59
N GLU A 80 11.17 -6.62 18.72
CA GLU A 80 12.47 -7.30 18.77
C GLU A 80 12.25 -8.81 18.81
N CYS A 81 13.07 -9.53 18.04
CA CYS A 81 12.91 -10.97 17.84
C CYS A 81 14.19 -11.73 18.16
N ARG A 82 14.00 -12.93 18.72
CA ARG A 82 15.03 -13.97 18.72
C ARG A 82 15.08 -14.62 17.34
N GLN A 83 16.25 -15.13 16.96
CA GLN A 83 16.51 -15.72 15.63
C GLN A 83 17.32 -17.02 15.69
N GLU A 84 17.37 -17.65 16.87
CA GLU A 84 18.24 -18.80 17.18
C GLU A 84 17.90 -20.08 16.40
N ASN A 85 16.63 -20.27 16.02
CA ASN A 85 16.17 -21.46 15.27
C ASN A 85 16.03 -21.22 13.77
N GLY A 86 16.56 -20.10 13.24
CA GLY A 86 16.36 -19.68 11.85
C GLY A 86 14.98 -19.08 11.57
N ASN A 87 14.07 -19.13 12.55
CA ASN A 87 12.81 -18.38 12.56
C ASN A 87 12.95 -17.16 13.46
N HIS A 88 12.31 -16.07 13.07
CA HIS A 88 12.20 -14.88 13.91
C HIS A 88 11.00 -15.04 14.84
N GLU A 89 11.22 -14.90 16.15
CA GLU A 89 10.18 -15.03 17.18
C GLU A 89 10.18 -13.77 18.05
N PRO A 90 9.10 -12.97 18.05
CA PRO A 90 9.02 -11.78 18.89
C PRO A 90 9.16 -12.10 20.37
N ASN A 91 10.08 -11.44 21.05
CA ASN A 91 10.27 -11.55 22.50
C ASN A 91 10.16 -10.22 23.25
N LEU A 92 10.05 -9.11 22.51
CA LEU A 92 9.68 -7.81 23.02
C LEU A 92 8.85 -7.07 21.96
N CYS A 93 7.79 -6.39 22.40
CA CYS A 93 7.04 -5.43 21.62
C CYS A 93 6.84 -4.18 22.45
N VAL A 94 7.20 -3.02 21.89
CA VAL A 94 6.85 -1.72 22.47
C VAL A 94 5.87 -1.04 21.53
N ILE A 95 4.81 -0.48 22.09
CA ILE A 95 3.83 0.33 21.36
C ILE A 95 3.61 1.65 22.08
N GLN A 96 3.56 2.74 21.31
CA GLN A 96 3.26 4.09 21.79
C GLN A 96 2.08 4.68 21.03
N ASN A 97 1.24 5.45 21.73
CA ASN A 97 0.25 6.31 21.08
C ASN A 97 0.86 7.67 20.69
N GLU A 98 0.07 8.55 20.08
CA GLU A 98 0.51 9.90 19.68
C GLU A 98 1.06 10.72 20.86
N ALA A 99 0.45 10.61 22.05
CA ALA A 99 0.88 11.31 23.26
C ALA A 99 2.19 10.76 23.85
N GLY A 100 2.54 9.50 23.55
CA GLY A 100 3.70 8.80 24.07
C GLY A 100 3.41 7.91 25.27
N ASP A 101 2.13 7.66 25.55
CA ASP A 101 1.75 6.59 26.47
C ASP A 101 2.23 5.27 25.86
N GLU A 102 2.84 4.44 26.70
CA GLU A 102 3.58 3.27 26.29
C GLU A 102 2.98 1.99 26.88
N TRP A 103 2.95 0.93 26.07
CA TRP A 103 2.69 -0.42 26.51
C TRP A 103 3.81 -1.35 26.04
N VAL A 104 4.19 -2.28 26.91
CA VAL A 104 5.31 -3.18 26.71
C VAL A 104 4.84 -4.61 26.90
N PHE A 105 5.19 -5.49 25.96
CA PHE A 105 4.91 -6.92 25.98
C PHE A 105 6.23 -7.67 25.87
N GLU A 106 6.47 -8.63 26.76
CA GLU A 106 7.76 -9.31 26.89
C GLU A 106 7.60 -10.82 27.05
N GLY A 107 8.59 -11.56 26.54
CA GLY A 107 8.68 -13.01 26.71
C GLY A 107 8.11 -13.81 25.54
N ASP A 108 7.95 -15.12 25.75
CA ASP A 108 7.67 -16.08 24.66
C ASP A 108 6.29 -15.86 23.99
N ASN A 109 5.34 -15.23 24.68
CA ASN A 109 3.99 -14.99 24.18
C ASN A 109 3.77 -13.56 23.66
N THR A 110 4.83 -12.76 23.53
CA THR A 110 4.81 -11.33 23.16
C THR A 110 3.85 -11.02 22.02
N ARG A 111 3.93 -11.77 20.91
CA ARG A 111 3.07 -11.57 19.74
C ARG A 111 1.59 -11.71 20.08
N ASN A 112 1.22 -12.75 20.84
CA ASN A 112 -0.17 -13.02 21.15
C ASN A 112 -0.69 -12.00 22.16
N GLU A 113 0.07 -11.69 23.22
CA GLU A 113 -0.33 -10.68 24.20
C GLU A 113 -0.51 -9.30 23.56
N PHE A 114 0.41 -8.92 22.67
CA PHE A 114 0.29 -7.70 21.88
C PHE A 114 -0.98 -7.68 21.02
N CYS A 115 -1.27 -8.76 20.29
CA CYS A 115 -2.44 -8.80 19.41
C CYS A 115 -3.75 -8.91 20.20
N GLU A 116 -3.79 -9.67 21.29
CA GLU A 116 -4.93 -9.76 22.21
C GLU A 116 -5.23 -8.42 22.86
N TRP A 117 -4.19 -7.64 23.16
CA TRP A 117 -4.32 -6.26 23.60
C TRP A 117 -4.85 -5.39 22.45
N LEU A 118 -4.25 -5.45 21.26
CA LEU A 118 -4.61 -4.54 20.16
C LEU A 118 -6.03 -4.75 19.64
N PHE A 119 -6.47 -6.00 19.49
CA PHE A 119 -7.78 -6.36 18.93
C PHE A 119 -8.89 -6.39 20.00
N GLN A 120 -9.05 -5.26 20.69
CA GLN A 120 -10.10 -5.01 21.69
C GLN A 120 -10.99 -3.84 21.25
N LYS A 121 -12.24 -3.81 21.73
CA LYS A 121 -13.22 -2.79 21.34
C LYS A 121 -12.76 -1.38 21.75
N GLU A 122 -12.04 -1.29 22.86
CA GLU A 122 -11.50 -0.05 23.43
C GLU A 122 -10.40 0.57 22.56
N ARG A 123 -9.81 -0.21 21.64
CA ARG A 123 -8.72 0.20 20.73
C ARG A 123 -9.14 0.11 19.25
N ALA A 124 -10.44 0.04 19.01
CA ALA A 124 -10.98 0.09 17.66
C ALA A 124 -10.74 1.48 17.01
N ASN A 125 -10.94 1.54 15.68
CA ASN A 125 -10.83 2.76 14.89
C ASN A 125 -9.46 3.44 14.97
N CYS A 126 -8.38 2.68 14.79
CA CYS A 126 -7.01 3.22 14.83
C CYS A 126 -6.17 2.88 13.59
N VAL A 127 -5.15 3.70 13.35
CA VAL A 127 -4.03 3.38 12.46
C VAL A 127 -2.88 2.85 13.30
N VAL A 128 -2.29 1.73 12.90
CA VAL A 128 -1.13 1.13 13.56
C VAL A 128 0.04 1.16 12.59
N MET A 129 1.16 1.72 13.02
CA MET A 129 2.32 1.97 12.17
C MET A 129 3.56 1.28 12.70
N ALA A 130 4.29 0.63 11.80
CA ALA A 130 5.63 0.10 12.05
C ALA A 130 6.58 0.51 10.92
N HIS A 131 7.88 0.35 11.13
CA HIS A 131 8.89 0.63 10.12
C HIS A 131 9.27 -0.63 9.35
N ASN A 132 9.11 -0.61 8.02
CA ASN A 132 9.26 -1.80 7.17
C ASN A 132 8.25 -2.92 7.52
N PHE A 133 7.05 -2.54 7.98
CA PHE A 133 5.94 -3.44 8.28
C PHE A 133 5.70 -4.45 7.15
N GLN A 134 5.73 -3.97 5.90
CA GLN A 134 5.43 -4.79 4.72
C GLN A 134 6.41 -5.94 4.49
N GLY A 135 7.61 -5.84 5.05
CA GLY A 135 8.71 -6.79 4.85
C GLY A 135 9.00 -7.66 6.06
N TYR A 136 8.45 -7.34 7.23
CA TYR A 136 8.82 -8.02 8.48
C TYR A 136 7.64 -8.17 9.46
N ASP A 137 7.26 -7.13 10.19
CA ASP A 137 6.32 -7.24 11.33
C ASP A 137 4.93 -7.75 10.95
N SER A 138 4.49 -7.45 9.72
CA SER A 138 3.20 -7.88 9.18
C SER A 138 2.97 -9.39 9.28
N TYR A 139 4.01 -10.21 9.11
CA TYR A 139 3.86 -11.66 9.13
C TYR A 139 3.51 -12.20 10.52
N PHE A 140 3.99 -11.56 11.60
CA PHE A 140 3.63 -11.94 12.97
C PHE A 140 2.14 -11.65 13.23
N ILE A 141 1.66 -10.48 12.79
CA ILE A 141 0.25 -10.10 12.93
C ILE A 141 -0.64 -11.03 12.09
N LEU A 142 -0.26 -11.30 10.84
CA LEU A 142 -0.99 -12.23 9.97
C LEU A 142 -1.05 -13.65 10.55
N GLN A 143 0.03 -14.11 11.17
CA GLN A 143 0.05 -15.41 11.82
C GLN A 143 -0.96 -15.46 12.97
N TYR A 144 -0.96 -14.46 13.86
CA TYR A 144 -1.93 -14.37 14.95
C TYR A 144 -3.37 -14.35 14.43
N LEU A 145 -3.67 -13.50 13.44
CA LEU A 145 -5.02 -13.37 12.88
C LEU A 145 -5.53 -14.69 12.29
N ARG A 146 -4.65 -15.42 11.58
CA ARG A 146 -4.96 -16.74 11.02
C ARG A 146 -5.21 -17.78 12.10
N GLU A 147 -4.35 -17.84 13.12
CA GLU A 147 -4.46 -18.81 14.22
C GLU A 147 -5.75 -18.59 15.03
N ASN A 148 -6.22 -17.35 15.14
CA ASN A 148 -7.43 -16.98 15.88
C ASN A 148 -8.69 -16.86 15.01
N GLY A 149 -8.61 -17.16 13.71
CA GLY A 149 -9.77 -17.09 12.81
C GLY A 149 -10.37 -15.69 12.64
N VAL A 150 -9.58 -14.64 12.85
CA VAL A 150 -10.01 -13.24 12.66
C VAL A 150 -10.01 -12.93 11.17
N LYS A 151 -11.11 -12.36 10.67
CA LYS A 151 -11.19 -11.92 9.26
C LYS A 151 -10.38 -10.65 9.06
N TYR A 152 -9.57 -10.62 8.01
CA TYR A 152 -8.74 -9.48 7.64
C TYR A 152 -8.64 -9.36 6.12
N ASP A 153 -8.27 -8.16 5.65
CA ASP A 153 -8.03 -7.83 4.25
C ASP A 153 -6.58 -7.38 4.05
N VAL A 154 -5.97 -7.81 2.95
CA VAL A 154 -4.54 -7.57 2.66
C VAL A 154 -4.34 -7.08 1.24
N ILE A 155 -3.49 -6.08 1.09
CA ILE A 155 -2.96 -5.65 -0.20
C ILE A 155 -1.50 -6.09 -0.29
N MET A 156 -1.18 -6.91 -1.28
CA MET A 156 0.16 -7.46 -1.49
C MET A 156 0.90 -6.73 -2.61
N ARG A 157 2.23 -6.60 -2.47
CA ARG A 157 3.16 -6.22 -3.52
C ARG A 157 4.23 -7.30 -3.67
N GLY A 158 3.99 -8.25 -4.58
CA GLY A 158 4.77 -9.48 -4.63
C GLY A 158 4.61 -10.25 -3.32
N ALA A 159 5.72 -10.54 -2.65
CA ALA A 159 5.70 -11.20 -1.33
C ALA A 159 5.39 -10.25 -0.16
N LYS A 160 5.48 -8.93 -0.34
CA LYS A 160 5.37 -7.93 0.74
C LYS A 160 3.93 -7.53 1.02
N VAL A 161 3.61 -7.30 2.30
CA VAL A 161 2.28 -6.92 2.79
C VAL A 161 2.16 -5.40 2.80
N LEU A 162 1.72 -4.78 1.70
CA LEU A 162 1.65 -3.33 1.58
C LEU A 162 0.70 -2.70 2.60
N SER A 163 -0.43 -3.36 2.88
CA SER A 163 -1.41 -2.97 3.88
C SER A 163 -2.14 -4.18 4.42
N LEU A 164 -2.49 -4.12 5.70
CA LEU A 164 -3.34 -5.07 6.40
C LEU A 164 -4.46 -4.28 7.08
N SER A 165 -5.71 -4.68 6.89
CA SER A 165 -6.87 -4.08 7.54
C SER A 165 -7.72 -5.15 8.23
N VAL A 166 -8.26 -4.80 9.40
CA VAL A 166 -9.12 -5.66 10.21
C VAL A 166 -10.43 -4.92 10.48
N ASP A 167 -11.37 -5.07 9.54
CA ASP A 167 -12.63 -4.31 9.49
C ASP A 167 -13.46 -4.43 10.77
N MET A 168 -13.44 -5.61 11.41
CA MET A 168 -14.17 -5.86 12.66
C MET A 168 -13.83 -4.84 13.75
N PHE A 169 -12.59 -4.37 13.79
CA PHE A 169 -12.11 -3.38 14.74
C PHE A 169 -11.85 -2.02 14.09
N LYS A 170 -12.10 -1.86 12.78
CA LYS A 170 -11.71 -0.68 11.99
C LYS A 170 -10.22 -0.32 12.22
N ILE A 171 -9.34 -1.34 12.25
CA ILE A 171 -7.89 -1.17 12.42
C ILE A 171 -7.20 -1.28 11.06
N LYS A 172 -6.32 -0.33 10.75
CA LYS A 172 -5.50 -0.33 9.54
C LYS A 172 -4.02 -0.27 9.90
N PHE A 173 -3.25 -1.19 9.35
CA PHE A 173 -1.79 -1.19 9.47
C PHE A 173 -1.16 -0.45 8.29
N ILE A 174 -0.20 0.41 8.60
CA ILE A 174 0.55 1.21 7.64
C ILE A 174 2.05 1.02 7.84
N ASP A 175 2.79 0.93 6.74
CA ASP A 175 4.24 0.92 6.75
C ASP A 175 4.79 2.33 6.55
N SER A 176 5.56 2.84 7.53
CA SER A 176 6.22 4.15 7.38
C SER A 176 7.18 4.21 6.19
N LEU A 177 7.77 3.08 5.77
CA LEU A 177 8.70 3.03 4.65
C LEU A 177 8.03 3.33 3.30
N ASN A 178 6.70 3.16 3.21
CA ASN A 178 5.93 3.56 2.02
C ASN A 178 5.77 5.08 1.89
N PHE A 179 6.03 5.83 2.96
CA PHE A 179 5.97 7.29 2.99
C PHE A 179 7.35 7.92 3.05
N ILE A 180 8.22 7.36 3.88
CA ILE A 180 9.56 7.86 4.19
C ILE A 180 10.56 6.74 3.84
N PRO A 181 11.02 6.64 2.57
CA PRO A 181 11.79 5.50 2.06
C PRO A 181 13.28 5.57 2.44
N MET A 182 13.56 5.61 3.74
CA MET A 182 14.91 5.61 4.30
C MET A 182 14.95 4.77 5.59
N ARG A 183 16.15 4.54 6.14
CA ARG A 183 16.27 3.78 7.41
C ARG A 183 15.73 4.61 8.56
N LEU A 184 15.13 3.95 9.55
CA LEU A 184 14.71 4.61 10.80
C LEU A 184 15.82 5.42 11.48
N ALA A 185 17.07 4.95 11.38
CA ALA A 185 18.25 5.66 11.89
C ALA A 185 18.52 7.02 11.23
N ASP A 186 18.00 7.26 10.04
CA ASP A 186 18.19 8.49 9.28
C ASP A 186 17.04 9.49 9.50
N PHE A 187 15.97 9.07 10.20
CA PHE A 187 14.78 9.90 10.42
C PHE A 187 15.11 11.15 11.24
N PRO A 188 15.77 11.07 12.42
CA PRO A 188 15.95 12.25 13.27
C PRO A 188 16.74 13.37 12.57
N LYS A 189 17.81 13.00 11.87
CA LYS A 189 18.59 13.93 11.04
C LYS A 189 17.74 14.60 9.94
N THR A 190 16.83 13.85 9.33
CA THR A 190 15.97 14.35 8.25
C THR A 190 14.93 15.34 8.76
N PHE A 191 14.36 15.10 9.93
CA PHE A 191 13.33 15.95 10.54
C PHE A 191 13.89 17.00 11.51
N GLY A 192 15.21 17.10 11.66
CA GLY A 192 15.85 18.06 12.57
C GLY A 192 15.54 17.79 14.05
N ILE A 193 15.27 16.52 14.39
CA ILE A 193 14.96 16.08 15.75
C ILE A 193 16.27 15.67 16.42
N ASP A 194 16.59 16.32 17.55
CA ASP A 194 17.76 15.95 18.34
C ASP A 194 17.63 14.52 18.88
N GLU A 195 18.58 13.67 18.52
CA GLU A 195 18.69 12.32 19.06
C GLU A 195 19.27 12.36 20.48
N LEU A 196 18.64 11.62 21.39
CA LEU A 196 19.39 11.00 22.49
C LEU A 196 20.27 9.94 21.85
N ALA A 197 21.58 10.18 21.84
CA ALA A 197 22.58 9.45 21.07
C ALA A 197 22.27 7.95 20.92
N LYS A 198 22.08 7.53 19.68
CA LYS A 198 21.81 6.16 19.28
C LYS A 198 22.96 5.23 19.69
N GLY A 199 22.68 4.28 20.59
CA GLY A 199 23.53 3.13 20.85
C GLY A 199 23.39 2.06 19.76
N TYR A 200 24.21 1.01 19.83
CA TYR A 200 24.07 -0.18 18.99
C TYR A 200 23.51 -1.32 19.82
N PHE A 201 22.61 -2.12 19.24
CA PHE A 201 22.03 -3.29 19.91
C PHE A 201 22.60 -4.61 19.35
N PRO A 202 22.97 -5.58 20.19
CA PRO A 202 23.52 -6.86 19.73
C PRO A 202 22.41 -7.84 19.33
N HIS A 203 21.80 -7.66 18.16
CA HIS A 203 20.68 -8.49 17.68
C HIS A 203 20.95 -10.01 17.65
N LEU A 204 22.20 -10.45 17.45
CA LEU A 204 22.55 -11.88 17.45
C LEU A 204 22.76 -12.42 18.89
N PHE A 205 22.84 -11.54 19.88
CA PHE A 205 22.89 -11.88 21.30
C PHE A 205 21.48 -12.04 21.90
N ASN A 206 20.44 -11.57 21.20
CA ASN A 206 19.04 -11.79 21.56
C ASN A 206 18.66 -13.27 21.41
N LYS A 207 18.85 -14.00 22.49
CA LYS A 207 18.65 -15.44 22.62
C LYS A 207 18.07 -15.75 23.98
N LYS A 208 17.33 -16.86 24.08
CA LYS A 208 16.70 -17.29 25.33
C LYS A 208 17.71 -17.47 26.46
N GLU A 209 18.92 -17.92 26.13
CA GLU A 209 19.99 -18.14 27.11
C GLU A 209 20.53 -16.83 27.72
N ASN A 210 20.42 -15.72 27.00
CA ASN A 210 21.00 -14.43 27.37
C ASN A 210 19.98 -13.45 27.98
N GLU A 211 18.71 -13.83 28.14
CA GLU A 211 17.65 -12.91 28.58
C GLU A 211 17.88 -12.30 29.96
N ASN A 212 18.56 -13.04 30.84
CA ASN A 212 18.90 -12.58 32.18
C ASN A 212 20.39 -12.22 32.30
N TYR A 213 21.08 -12.01 31.17
CA TYR A 213 22.49 -11.69 31.15
C TYR A 213 22.73 -10.29 31.74
N VAL A 214 23.59 -10.25 32.75
CA VAL A 214 24.17 -9.04 33.32
C VAL A 214 25.67 -9.25 33.41
N GLY A 215 26.45 -8.45 32.70
CA GLY A 215 27.90 -8.65 32.62
C GLY A 215 28.59 -7.71 31.64
N PRO A 216 29.81 -8.06 31.21
CA PRO A 216 30.53 -7.26 30.21
C PRO A 216 29.76 -7.09 28.90
N ILE A 217 30.02 -5.99 28.18
CA ILE A 217 29.42 -5.74 26.86
C ILE A 217 29.61 -6.95 25.89
N PRO A 218 28.55 -7.38 25.16
CA PRO A 218 28.65 -8.51 24.24
C PRO A 218 29.76 -8.31 23.20
N PRO A 219 30.44 -9.40 22.76
CA PRO A 219 31.45 -9.33 21.70
C PRO A 219 30.92 -8.72 20.38
N THR A 220 31.80 -8.04 19.64
CA THR A 220 31.45 -7.34 18.39
C THR A 220 30.72 -8.19 17.33
N PRO A 221 30.97 -9.51 17.16
CA PRO A 221 30.23 -10.31 16.18
C PRO A 221 28.72 -10.32 16.41
N TYR A 222 28.27 -10.11 17.66
CA TYR A 222 26.85 -10.15 17.98
C TYR A 222 26.04 -8.93 17.48
N TYR A 223 26.73 -7.88 17.03
CA TYR A 223 26.13 -6.65 16.49
C TYR A 223 26.01 -6.66 14.96
N ASN A 224 26.37 -7.78 14.30
CA ASN A 224 26.41 -7.89 12.85
C ASN A 224 27.18 -6.75 12.14
N PRO A 225 28.47 -6.54 12.45
CA PRO A 225 29.26 -5.46 11.87
C PRO A 225 29.47 -5.60 10.35
N ASN A 226 29.20 -6.78 9.77
CA ASN A 226 29.28 -7.01 8.33
C ASN A 226 28.07 -6.42 7.57
N GLY A 227 26.94 -6.20 8.26
CA GLY A 227 25.77 -5.52 7.71
C GLY A 227 25.87 -3.99 7.74
N MET A 228 26.93 -3.43 8.32
CA MET A 228 27.14 -1.99 8.43
C MET A 228 27.95 -1.45 7.24
N SER A 229 27.71 -0.18 6.88
CA SER A 229 28.61 0.53 5.96
C SER A 229 30.00 0.72 6.59
N PRO A 230 31.08 0.91 5.81
CA PRO A 230 32.42 1.11 6.36
C PRO A 230 32.49 2.22 7.42
N THR A 231 31.87 3.37 7.16
CA THR A 231 31.82 4.50 8.09
C THR A 231 31.02 4.20 9.36
N ALA A 232 29.91 3.47 9.24
CA ALA A 232 29.10 3.09 10.40
C ALA A 232 29.83 2.03 11.26
N LYS A 233 30.60 1.15 10.61
CA LYS A 233 31.41 0.12 11.27
C LYS A 233 32.56 0.72 12.08
N GLU A 234 33.25 1.74 11.57
CA GLU A 234 34.29 2.47 12.32
C GLU A 234 33.72 3.11 13.59
N LYS A 235 32.62 3.86 13.47
CA LYS A 235 31.92 4.45 14.62
C LYS A 235 31.48 3.41 15.64
N PHE A 236 30.97 2.27 15.18
CA PHE A 236 30.59 1.15 16.04
C PHE A 236 31.79 0.58 16.81
N LEU A 237 32.93 0.37 16.15
CA LEU A 237 34.12 -0.17 16.81
C LEU A 237 34.69 0.79 17.84
N ASP A 238 34.65 2.09 17.59
CA ASP A 238 35.07 3.11 18.55
C ASP A 238 34.15 3.15 19.77
N TRP A 239 32.83 3.15 19.53
CA TRP A 239 31.82 3.06 20.59
C TRP A 239 31.98 1.79 21.45
N HIS A 240 32.15 0.63 20.81
CA HIS A 240 32.29 -0.66 21.49
C HIS A 240 33.57 -0.72 22.34
N ARG A 241 34.70 -0.23 21.79
CA ARG A 241 35.96 -0.11 22.53
C ARG A 241 35.81 0.79 23.74
N ASN A 242 35.19 1.96 23.58
CA ASN A 242 34.97 2.90 24.67
C ASN A 242 34.15 2.28 25.81
N LEU A 243 33.04 1.58 25.52
CA LEU A 243 32.24 0.91 26.54
C LEU A 243 33.01 -0.22 27.23
N LYS A 244 33.83 -0.96 26.48
CA LYS A 244 34.68 -2.01 27.03
C LYS A 244 35.77 -1.47 27.95
N ASP A 245 36.44 -0.38 27.55
CA ASP A 245 37.51 0.27 28.31
C ASP A 245 36.98 0.92 29.60
N ASN A 246 35.71 1.36 29.61
CA ASN A 246 35.02 1.89 30.78
C ASN A 246 34.34 0.82 31.64
N GLU A 247 34.60 -0.47 31.39
CA GLU A 247 34.02 -1.61 32.12
C GLU A 247 32.47 -1.56 32.21
N TYR A 248 31.83 -1.12 31.12
CA TYR A 248 30.37 -0.99 31.08
C TYR A 248 29.68 -2.34 31.38
N VAL A 249 28.74 -2.30 32.33
CA VAL A 249 27.92 -3.44 32.71
C VAL A 249 26.67 -3.45 31.84
N PHE A 250 26.65 -4.36 30.88
CA PHE A 250 25.53 -4.58 29.99
C PHE A 250 24.47 -5.44 30.68
N ASN A 251 23.27 -4.88 30.83
CA ASN A 251 22.07 -5.58 31.30
C ASN A 251 21.14 -5.82 30.11
N PHE A 252 20.99 -7.07 29.69
CA PHE A 252 20.28 -7.39 28.46
C PHE A 252 18.83 -6.87 28.44
N LYS A 253 18.10 -6.98 29.56
CA LYS A 253 16.69 -6.56 29.65
C LYS A 253 16.52 -5.05 29.53
N GLU A 254 17.39 -4.29 30.21
CA GLU A 254 17.35 -2.83 30.16
C GLU A 254 17.72 -2.31 28.77
N GLU A 255 18.72 -2.94 28.14
CA GLU A 255 19.25 -2.54 26.83
C GLU A 255 18.28 -2.84 25.68
N ILE A 256 17.68 -4.04 25.64
CA ILE A 256 16.70 -4.38 24.60
C ILE A 256 15.47 -3.48 24.69
N LEU A 257 15.00 -3.21 25.91
CA LEU A 257 13.86 -2.35 26.15
C LEU A 257 14.17 -0.90 25.80
N ALA A 258 15.32 -0.37 26.24
CA ALA A 258 15.73 1.00 25.90
C ALA A 258 15.91 1.18 24.38
N TYR A 259 16.47 0.17 23.69
CA TYR A 259 16.63 0.19 22.25
C TYR A 259 15.29 0.20 21.51
N CYS A 260 14.39 -0.72 21.84
CA CYS A 260 13.07 -0.80 21.21
C CYS A 260 12.23 0.46 21.48
N ARG A 261 12.23 0.97 22.72
CA ARG A 261 11.60 2.25 23.08
C ARG A 261 12.11 3.41 22.23
N SER A 262 13.43 3.48 22.03
CA SER A 262 14.04 4.53 21.21
C SER A 262 13.61 4.42 19.74
N ASN A 263 13.58 3.22 19.17
CA ASN A 263 13.07 3.01 17.81
C ASN A 263 11.62 3.48 17.66
N VAL A 264 10.75 3.09 18.60
CA VAL A 264 9.32 3.47 18.58
C VAL A 264 9.15 4.98 18.79
N ASP A 265 9.92 5.61 19.69
CA ASP A 265 9.87 7.06 19.90
C ASP A 265 10.32 7.83 18.64
N ILE A 266 11.40 7.39 18.00
CA ILE A 266 11.88 7.98 16.73
C ILE A 266 10.81 7.83 15.66
N LEU A 267 10.25 6.63 15.49
CA LEU A 267 9.21 6.35 14.51
C LEU A 267 8.01 7.27 14.74
N ARG A 268 7.50 7.32 15.98
CA ARG A 268 6.36 8.16 16.39
C ARG A 268 6.62 9.63 16.09
N ARG A 269 7.68 10.20 16.66
CA ARG A 269 7.95 11.66 16.57
C ARG A 269 8.19 12.09 15.13
N CYS A 270 8.97 11.33 14.37
CA CYS A 270 9.28 11.68 12.99
C CYS A 270 8.07 11.50 12.05
N CYS A 271 7.26 10.46 12.24
CA CYS A 271 6.04 10.29 11.45
C CYS A 271 4.99 11.35 11.79
N LEU A 272 4.86 11.76 13.05
CA LEU A 272 3.99 12.88 13.43
C LEU A 272 4.49 14.21 12.84
N GLU A 273 5.79 14.47 12.88
CA GLU A 273 6.38 15.66 12.24
C GLU A 273 6.12 15.66 10.72
N PHE A 274 6.34 14.52 10.06
CA PHE A 274 6.00 14.36 8.64
C PHE A 274 4.52 14.64 8.35
N ARG A 275 3.61 14.11 9.18
CA ARG A 275 2.16 14.30 9.05
C ARG A 275 1.80 15.79 9.14
N GLU A 276 2.35 16.48 10.13
CA GLU A 276 2.08 17.90 10.35
C GLU A 276 2.66 18.77 9.24
N LEU A 277 3.91 18.53 8.81
CA LEU A 277 4.49 19.22 7.65
C LEU A 277 3.66 19.02 6.38
N PHE A 278 3.20 17.80 6.12
CA PHE A 278 2.39 17.49 4.94
C PHE A 278 1.02 18.19 5.00
N ARG A 279 0.35 18.14 6.16
CA ARG A 279 -0.94 18.82 6.38
C ARG A 279 -0.82 20.34 6.25
N ASN A 280 0.20 20.94 6.84
CA ASN A 280 0.43 22.39 6.78
C ASN A 280 0.58 22.93 5.34
N VAL A 281 1.07 22.10 4.42
CA VAL A 281 1.27 22.48 3.01
C VAL A 281 0.06 22.13 2.13
N THR A 282 -0.73 21.12 2.49
CA THR A 282 -1.70 20.52 1.56
C THR A 282 -3.13 20.42 2.06
N ASP A 283 -3.38 20.67 3.35
CA ASP A 283 -4.64 20.44 4.06
C ASP A 283 -5.14 18.98 4.04
N ILE A 284 -4.25 18.03 3.74
CA ILE A 284 -4.58 16.59 3.63
C ILE A 284 -3.73 15.79 4.61
N ASP A 285 -4.35 14.86 5.33
CA ASP A 285 -3.63 13.86 6.12
C ASP A 285 -3.08 12.74 5.22
N PRO A 286 -1.74 12.53 5.17
CA PRO A 286 -1.15 11.49 4.34
C PRO A 286 -1.46 10.07 4.82
N PHE A 287 -1.79 9.85 6.10
CA PHE A 287 -1.95 8.51 6.68
C PHE A 287 -3.40 8.05 6.76
N GLU A 288 -4.36 8.97 6.71
CA GLU A 288 -5.78 8.64 6.81
C GLU A 288 -6.23 7.79 5.61
N LYS A 289 -6.05 8.32 4.40
CA LYS A 289 -6.62 7.74 3.17
C LYS A 289 -5.60 7.04 2.28
N CYS A 290 -4.32 7.30 2.47
CA CYS A 290 -3.29 6.79 1.57
C CYS A 290 -2.48 5.66 2.22
N LEU A 291 -1.85 4.84 1.38
CA LEU A 291 -0.95 3.76 1.80
C LEU A 291 0.52 4.04 1.46
N THR A 292 0.75 5.03 0.60
CA THR A 292 2.07 5.39 0.09
C THR A 292 2.15 6.90 -0.14
N ILE A 293 3.38 7.43 -0.16
CA ILE A 293 3.63 8.84 -0.52
C ILE A 293 3.09 9.17 -1.92
N ALA A 294 3.20 8.25 -2.88
CA ALA A 294 2.69 8.46 -4.24
C ALA A 294 1.16 8.61 -4.25
N SER A 295 0.46 7.79 -3.46
CA SER A 295 -1.00 7.91 -3.28
C SER A 295 -1.37 9.22 -2.60
N ALA A 296 -0.62 9.66 -1.58
CA ALA A 296 -0.84 10.95 -0.91
C ALA A 296 -0.63 12.13 -1.87
N CYS A 297 0.47 12.15 -2.63
CA CYS A 297 0.73 13.18 -3.63
C CYS A 297 -0.33 13.19 -4.74
N ASN A 298 -0.81 12.02 -5.18
CA ASN A 298 -1.89 11.93 -6.16
C ASN A 298 -3.21 12.47 -5.59
N LEU A 299 -3.52 12.18 -4.32
CA LEU A 299 -4.70 12.73 -3.63
C LEU A 299 -4.61 14.26 -3.54
N VAL A 300 -3.45 14.81 -3.16
CA VAL A 300 -3.19 16.25 -3.15
C VAL A 300 -3.39 16.86 -4.54
N TYR A 301 -2.81 16.23 -5.58
CA TYR A 301 -2.97 16.68 -6.95
C TYR A 301 -4.45 16.71 -7.37
N ARG A 302 -5.17 15.60 -7.17
CA ARG A 302 -6.59 15.48 -7.53
C ARG A 302 -7.52 16.40 -6.72
N THR A 303 -7.13 16.81 -5.53
CA THR A 303 -7.95 17.67 -4.65
C THR A 303 -7.69 19.14 -4.92
N ASN A 304 -6.42 19.52 -5.05
CA ASN A 304 -6.01 20.93 -5.01
C ASN A 304 -5.63 21.50 -6.39
N TYR A 305 -5.28 20.65 -7.37
CA TYR A 305 -4.63 21.11 -8.62
C TYR A 305 -5.24 20.55 -9.90
N LEU A 306 -5.99 19.44 -9.85
CA LEU A 306 -6.54 18.81 -11.04
C LEU A 306 -7.71 19.63 -11.60
N GLU A 307 -7.51 20.18 -12.79
CA GLU A 307 -8.58 20.77 -13.60
C GLU A 307 -9.42 19.66 -14.27
N GLU A 308 -10.73 19.86 -14.33
CA GLU A 308 -11.65 18.91 -14.94
C GLU A 308 -11.30 18.62 -16.41
N ASN A 309 -11.45 17.36 -16.82
CA ASN A 309 -11.31 16.92 -18.20
C ASN A 309 -9.92 17.15 -18.84
N THR A 310 -8.86 17.27 -18.03
CA THR A 310 -7.49 17.51 -18.54
C THR A 310 -6.66 16.24 -18.72
N ILE A 311 -6.80 15.26 -17.82
CA ILE A 311 -6.08 13.98 -17.90
C ILE A 311 -7.03 12.89 -18.37
N ALA A 312 -6.89 12.45 -19.61
CA ALA A 312 -7.71 11.38 -20.17
C ALA A 312 -7.32 10.01 -19.57
N ILE A 313 -8.32 9.20 -19.24
CA ILE A 313 -8.12 7.83 -18.77
C ILE A 313 -8.41 6.86 -19.91
N ILE A 314 -7.37 6.13 -20.30
CA ILE A 314 -7.44 5.13 -21.35
C ILE A 314 -8.07 3.86 -20.75
N PRO A 315 -9.23 3.40 -21.25
CA PRO A 315 -9.83 2.16 -20.77
C PRO A 315 -8.92 0.97 -21.13
N PRO A 316 -8.99 -0.16 -20.40
CA PRO A 316 -8.09 -1.31 -20.60
C PRO A 316 -8.05 -1.90 -22.02
N ARG A 317 -9.09 -1.66 -22.83
CA ARG A 317 -9.19 -2.10 -24.23
C ARG A 317 -9.03 -0.96 -25.24
N GLY A 318 -8.56 0.20 -24.81
CA GLY A 318 -8.52 1.42 -25.61
C GLY A 318 -9.91 1.96 -25.94
N TYR A 319 -9.96 3.11 -26.62
CA TYR A 319 -11.23 3.79 -26.95
C TYR A 319 -12.06 3.07 -28.03
N CYS A 320 -11.46 2.13 -28.78
CA CYS A 320 -12.13 1.33 -29.81
C CYS A 320 -12.00 -0.17 -29.54
N PRO A 321 -12.61 -0.71 -28.46
CA PRO A 321 -12.49 -2.11 -28.08
C PRO A 321 -13.12 -3.09 -29.08
N GLU A 322 -13.92 -2.59 -30.03
CA GLU A 322 -14.58 -3.35 -31.09
C GLU A 322 -13.68 -3.51 -32.33
N ASN A 323 -12.65 -2.65 -32.48
CA ASN A 323 -11.73 -2.68 -33.62
C ASN A 323 -10.53 -3.59 -33.32
N VAL A 324 -10.81 -4.86 -33.03
CA VAL A 324 -9.77 -5.86 -32.76
C VAL A 324 -9.55 -6.70 -34.01
N GLN A 325 -8.51 -6.38 -34.78
CA GLN A 325 -8.03 -7.28 -35.82
C GLN A 325 -6.96 -8.21 -35.29
N SER A 326 -7.05 -9.50 -35.64
CA SER A 326 -6.00 -10.45 -35.31
C SER A 326 -4.73 -10.17 -36.13
N LEU A 327 -3.57 -10.37 -35.52
CA LEU A 327 -2.29 -10.28 -36.22
C LEU A 327 -2.23 -11.25 -37.41
N LEU A 328 -2.90 -12.40 -37.31
CA LEU A 328 -2.99 -13.38 -38.38
C LEU A 328 -3.80 -12.84 -39.57
N ALA A 329 -4.95 -12.21 -39.32
CA ALA A 329 -5.77 -11.58 -40.36
C ALA A 329 -4.98 -10.46 -41.07
N GLN A 330 -4.26 -9.63 -40.32
CA GLN A 330 -3.40 -8.59 -40.91
C GLN A 330 -2.30 -9.18 -41.81
N LYS A 331 -1.60 -10.23 -41.36
CA LYS A 331 -0.59 -10.90 -42.17
C LYS A 331 -1.18 -11.52 -43.43
N TRP A 332 -2.37 -12.11 -43.33
CA TRP A 332 -3.07 -12.68 -44.48
C TRP A 332 -3.49 -11.61 -45.50
N LEU A 333 -4.00 -10.47 -45.04
CA LEU A 333 -4.34 -9.33 -45.92
C LEU A 333 -3.10 -8.81 -46.65
N SER A 334 -1.98 -8.60 -45.94
CA SER A 334 -0.73 -8.16 -46.57
C SER A 334 -0.18 -9.18 -47.57
N TYR A 335 -0.21 -10.47 -47.23
CA TYR A 335 0.19 -11.55 -48.14
C TYR A 335 -0.69 -11.60 -49.40
N THR A 336 -2.01 -11.41 -49.23
CA THR A 336 -2.98 -11.46 -50.32
C THR A 336 -2.85 -10.24 -51.24
N ALA A 337 -2.58 -9.05 -50.67
CA ALA A 337 -2.26 -7.85 -51.42
C ALA A 337 -1.00 -8.04 -52.28
N GLU A 338 0.08 -8.53 -51.67
CA GLU A 338 1.36 -8.77 -52.36
C GLU A 338 1.24 -9.86 -53.44
N ARG A 339 0.61 -10.99 -53.12
CA ARG A 339 0.48 -12.13 -54.04
C ARG A 339 -0.34 -11.80 -55.29
N ASN A 340 -1.39 -10.99 -55.15
CA ASN A 340 -2.29 -10.67 -56.25
C ASN A 340 -1.99 -9.29 -56.85
N GLU A 341 -0.97 -8.59 -56.38
CA GLU A 341 -0.60 -7.24 -56.82
C GLU A 341 -1.77 -6.23 -56.72
N ILE A 342 -2.55 -6.33 -55.65
CA ILE A 342 -3.72 -5.47 -55.37
C ILE A 342 -3.53 -4.65 -54.10
N ASP A 343 -4.15 -3.46 -54.04
CA ASP A 343 -4.16 -2.64 -52.83
C ASP A 343 -5.39 -2.93 -51.97
N ILE A 344 -5.16 -3.51 -50.78
CA ILE A 344 -6.25 -3.83 -49.86
C ILE A 344 -6.22 -2.82 -48.71
N GLN A 345 -7.23 -1.97 -48.64
CA GLN A 345 -7.41 -1.05 -47.52
C GLN A 345 -7.76 -1.82 -46.24
N HIS A 346 -6.97 -1.65 -45.19
CA HIS A 346 -7.15 -2.23 -43.86
C HIS A 346 -6.67 -1.25 -42.76
N ASN A 347 -6.78 -1.66 -41.50
CA ASN A 347 -6.55 -0.77 -40.35
C ASN A 347 -5.12 -0.17 -40.22
N ARG A 348 -4.11 -0.68 -40.94
CA ARG A 348 -2.72 -0.21 -40.87
C ARG A 348 -2.27 0.60 -42.10
N ASN A 349 -3.09 0.71 -43.13
CA ASN A 349 -2.79 1.45 -44.36
C ASN A 349 -3.97 2.36 -44.77
N GLY A 350 -4.36 3.27 -43.87
CA GLY A 350 -5.41 4.27 -44.13
C GLY A 350 -6.74 4.02 -43.41
N GLY A 351 -6.82 2.98 -42.58
CA GLY A 351 -7.99 2.66 -41.75
C GLY A 351 -8.97 1.72 -42.45
N GLU A 352 -9.86 1.09 -41.68
CA GLU A 352 -10.88 0.17 -42.20
C GLU A 352 -11.96 0.90 -43.00
N LYS A 353 -12.41 0.29 -44.10
CA LYS A 353 -13.52 0.83 -44.88
C LYS A 353 -14.84 0.56 -44.15
N ARG A 354 -15.61 1.62 -43.90
CA ARG A 354 -16.97 1.51 -43.39
C ARG A 354 -17.97 1.32 -44.54
N VAL A 355 -18.75 0.24 -44.49
CA VAL A 355 -19.86 -0.02 -45.40
C VAL A 355 -21.14 -0.20 -44.59
N GLY A 356 -22.03 0.80 -44.65
CA GLY A 356 -23.21 0.87 -43.79
C GLY A 356 -22.82 0.92 -42.30
N ARG A 357 -23.32 -0.04 -41.51
CA ARG A 357 -23.03 -0.17 -40.07
C ARG A 357 -21.78 -1.00 -39.75
N TYR A 358 -21.15 -1.59 -40.76
CA TYR A 358 -20.03 -2.52 -40.57
C TYR A 358 -18.70 -1.88 -40.98
N LEU A 359 -17.64 -2.21 -40.24
CA LEU A 359 -16.25 -1.96 -40.61
C LEU A 359 -15.70 -3.25 -41.22
N LEU A 360 -15.13 -3.15 -42.42
CA LEU A 360 -14.57 -4.29 -43.13
C LEU A 360 -13.10 -4.47 -42.76
N ASN A 361 -12.69 -5.73 -42.57
CA ASN A 361 -11.32 -6.02 -42.16
C ASN A 361 -10.29 -5.71 -43.26
N GLY A 362 -10.67 -5.94 -44.52
CA GLY A 362 -9.93 -5.58 -45.71
C GLY A 362 -10.92 -5.17 -46.80
N TYR A 363 -10.58 -4.17 -47.61
CA TYR A 363 -11.42 -3.69 -48.70
C TYR A 363 -10.57 -3.44 -49.94
N HIS A 364 -10.95 -4.08 -51.04
CA HIS A 364 -10.36 -3.84 -52.36
C HIS A 364 -11.43 -3.17 -53.24
N GLU A 365 -11.07 -2.05 -53.87
CA GLU A 365 -12.03 -1.15 -54.50
C GLU A 365 -12.70 -1.75 -55.74
N GLU A 366 -11.94 -2.51 -56.55
CA GLU A 366 -12.44 -3.08 -57.81
C GLU A 366 -13.32 -4.32 -57.62
N THR A 367 -13.11 -5.09 -56.54
CA THR A 367 -13.90 -6.29 -56.25
C THR A 367 -15.05 -6.01 -55.27
N HIS A 368 -15.19 -4.77 -54.79
CA HIS A 368 -16.15 -4.35 -53.76
C HIS A 368 -16.15 -5.22 -52.49
N GLY A 369 -15.00 -5.81 -52.17
CA GLY A 369 -14.78 -6.65 -50.99
C GLY A 369 -13.72 -7.74 -51.18
N LEU A 370 -13.25 -8.28 -50.05
CA LEU A 370 -12.55 -9.56 -49.89
C LEU A 370 -13.10 -10.30 -48.67
#